data_AF-A0A2W4NV89-F1
#
_entry.id   AF-A0A2W4NV89-F1
#
_cell.length_a   1.000
_cell.length_b   1.000
_cell.length_c   1.000
_cell.angle_alpha   90.00
_cell.angle_beta   90.00
_cell.angle_gamma   90.00
#
_symmetry.space_group_name_H-M   'P 1'
#
loop_
_entity.id
_entity.type
_entity.pdbx_description
1 polymer ?
#
loop_
_entity_poly.entity_id
_entity_poly.type
_entity_poly.pdbx_seq_one_letter_code
_entity_poly.pdbx_strand_id
1 'polypeptide(L)'
;MILLFIFGLYIFLYENLGVMKIPVFLYAFTIGAMLYVALGTGQKWIMIGAILFVLSDSILAINLFHHRSTLGGMSIMLTYVLAQYCLTEGILIADKSHKV
;
A
#
# COMPACT_ATOMS: atom_id res chain seq x y z
N MET A 1 -13.99 5.86 -1.43
CA MET A 1 -13.55 4.49 -1.12
C MET A 1 -12.17 4.45 -0.45
N ILE A 2 -11.11 5.00 -1.06
CA ILE A 2 -9.74 4.95 -0.49
C ILE A 2 -9.66 5.58 0.91
N LEU A 3 -10.20 6.78 1.08
CA LEU A 3 -10.22 7.46 2.38
C LEU A 3 -10.99 6.65 3.44
N LEU A 4 -12.13 6.05 3.09
CA LEU A 4 -12.90 5.20 4.01
C LEU A 4 -12.08 3.97 4.46
N PHE A 5 -11.35 3.36 3.55
CA PHE A 5 -10.46 2.23 3.88
C PHE A 5 -9.34 2.67 4.83
N ILE A 6 -8.65 3.77 4.52
CA ILE A 6 -7.55 4.30 5.35
C ILE A 6 -8.02 4.71 6.73
N PHE A 7 -9.13 5.46 6.82
CA PHE A 7 -9.71 5.86 8.10
C PHE A 7 -10.21 4.67 8.89
N GLY A 8 -10.85 3.70 8.24
CA GLY A 8 -11.30 2.46 8.89
C GLY A 8 -10.15 1.66 9.49
N LEU A 9 -9.07 1.48 8.73
CA LEU A 9 -7.86 0.81 9.21
C LEU A 9 -7.20 1.63 10.33
N TYR A 10 -7.06 2.94 10.18
CA TYR A 10 -6.48 3.78 11.23
C TYR A 10 -7.26 3.72 12.55
N ILE A 11 -8.60 3.78 12.50
CA ILE A 11 -9.45 3.66 13.69
C ILE A 11 -9.29 2.28 14.33
N PHE A 12 -9.26 1.22 13.52
CA PHE A 12 -9.08 -0.15 14.01
C PHE A 12 -7.77 -0.34 14.79
N LEU A 13 -6.68 0.28 14.34
CA LEU A 13 -5.41 0.19 15.04
C LEU A 13 -5.25 1.23 16.17
N TYR A 14 -6.08 2.30 16.21
CA TYR A 14 -5.87 3.52 17.01
C TYR A 14 -5.47 3.29 18.48
N GLU A 15 -6.10 2.34 19.16
CA GLU A 15 -5.85 2.02 20.57
C GLU A 15 -4.42 1.51 20.81
N ASN A 16 -3.80 0.89 19.81
CA ASN A 16 -2.49 0.25 19.92
C ASN A 16 -1.33 1.09 19.35
N LEU A 17 -1.58 2.24 18.71
CA LEU A 17 -0.50 3.03 18.09
C LEU A 17 0.38 3.77 19.10
N GLY A 18 -0.13 4.13 20.28
CA GLY A 18 0.62 4.91 21.28
C GLY A 18 1.23 6.19 20.69
N VAL A 19 2.56 6.29 20.69
CA VAL A 19 3.33 7.43 20.15
C VAL A 19 3.40 7.46 18.61
N MET A 20 3.09 6.33 17.95
CA MET A 20 3.20 6.17 16.49
C MET A 20 1.99 6.70 15.71
N LYS A 21 1.02 7.35 16.38
CA LYS A 21 -0.20 7.89 15.77
C LYS A 21 0.07 8.84 14.59
N ILE A 22 0.90 9.86 14.82
CA ILE A 22 1.24 10.86 13.79
C ILE A 22 2.02 10.22 12.64
N PRO A 23 3.11 9.43 12.89
CA PRO A 23 3.83 8.72 11.82
C PRO A 23 2.94 7.83 10.95
N VAL A 24 2.08 7.01 11.57
CA VAL A 24 1.21 6.07 10.83
C VAL A 24 0.15 6.82 10.02
N PHE A 25 -0.40 7.91 10.55
CA PHE A 25 -1.35 8.73 9.81
C PHE A 25 -0.71 9.34 8.55
N LEU A 26 0.47 9.95 8.68
CA LEU A 26 1.20 10.52 7.54
C LEU A 26 1.58 9.46 6.51
N TYR A 27 1.99 8.28 6.98
CA TYR A 27 2.29 7.15 6.12
C TYR A 27 1.07 6.67 5.34
N ALA A 28 -0.05 6.43 6.04
CA ALA A 28 -1.29 5.98 5.41
C ALA A 28 -1.84 7.01 4.42
N PHE A 29 -1.70 8.30 4.73
CA PHE A 29 -2.04 9.37 3.79
C PHE A 29 -1.18 9.32 2.52
N THR A 30 0.14 9.13 2.67
CA THR A 30 1.08 9.06 1.55
C THR A 30 0.78 7.89 0.61
N ILE A 31 0.56 6.69 1.17
CA ILE A 31 0.17 5.52 0.40
C ILE A 31 -1.21 5.67 -0.22
N GLY A 32 -2.15 6.31 0.47
CA GLY A 32 -3.46 6.65 -0.08
C GLY A 32 -3.38 7.56 -1.30
N ALA A 33 -2.52 8.58 -1.24
CA ALA A 33 -2.26 9.47 -2.37
C ALA A 33 -1.62 8.72 -3.54
N MET A 34 -0.65 7.84 -3.28
CA MET A 34 -0.06 6.97 -4.31
C MET A 34 -1.13 6.11 -5.00
N LEU A 35 -2.02 5.45 -4.24
CA LEU A 35 -3.10 4.66 -4.82
C LEU A 35 -4.05 5.53 -5.66
N TYR A 36 -4.40 6.72 -5.18
CA TYR A 36 -5.25 7.64 -5.93
C TYR A 36 -4.63 8.04 -7.29
N VAL A 37 -3.36 8.42 -7.29
CA VAL A 37 -2.64 8.76 -8.52
C VAL A 37 -2.51 7.54 -9.45
N ALA A 38 -2.16 6.37 -8.91
CA ALA A 38 -2.03 5.13 -9.66
C ALA A 38 -3.32 4.75 -10.41
N LEU A 39 -4.47 4.87 -9.76
CA LEU A 39 -5.78 4.63 -10.39
C LEU A 39 -6.08 5.64 -11.51
N GLY A 40 -5.60 6.88 -11.39
CA GLY A 40 -5.73 7.91 -12.41
C GLY A 40 -4.88 7.66 -13.67
N THR A 41 -3.86 6.79 -13.60
CA THR A 41 -3.01 6.49 -14.77
C THR A 41 -3.72 5.69 -15.87
N GLY A 42 -4.78 4.95 -15.53
CA GLY A 42 -5.44 4.00 -16.43
C GLY A 42 -4.59 2.78 -16.82
N GLN A 43 -3.35 2.67 -16.30
CA GLN A 43 -2.41 1.61 -16.63
C GLN A 43 -2.62 0.43 -15.68
N LYS A 44 -3.12 -0.69 -16.22
CA LYS A 44 -3.53 -1.88 -15.44
C LYS A 44 -2.45 -2.37 -14.46
N TRP A 45 -1.18 -2.42 -14.89
CA TRP A 45 -0.08 -2.89 -14.06
C TRP A 45 0.23 -1.95 -12.89
N ILE A 46 0.17 -0.63 -13.13
CA ILE A 46 0.35 0.38 -12.08
C ILE A 46 -0.79 0.28 -11.06
N MET A 47 -2.03 0.11 -11.53
CA MET A 47 -3.20 -0.04 -10.66
C MET A 47 -3.13 -1.31 -9.79
N ILE A 48 -2.80 -2.45 -10.40
CA ILE A 48 -2.66 -3.73 -9.69
C ILE A 48 -1.53 -3.65 -8.66
N GLY A 49 -0.38 -3.10 -9.07
CA GLY A 49 0.76 -2.90 -8.19
C GLY A 49 0.43 -2.01 -6.99
N ALA A 50 -0.25 -0.88 -7.22
CA ALA A 50 -0.65 0.02 -6.14
C ALA A 50 -1.64 -0.61 -5.15
N ILE A 51 -2.59 -1.41 -5.63
CA ILE A 51 -3.53 -2.15 -4.77
C ILE A 51 -2.78 -3.19 -3.92
N LEU A 52 -1.88 -3.96 -4.53
CA LEU A 52 -1.04 -4.93 -3.81
C LEU A 52 -0.15 -4.26 -2.77
N PHE A 53 0.39 -3.08 -3.08
CA PHE A 53 1.21 -2.30 -2.16
C PHE A 53 0.41 -1.92 -0.91
N VAL A 54 -0.77 -1.31 -1.09
CA VAL A 54 -1.67 -0.92 0.02
C VAL A 54 -2.10 -2.13 0.85
N LEU A 55 -2.35 -3.29 0.22
CA LEU A 55 -2.65 -4.53 0.93
C LEU A 55 -1.47 -5.03 1.77
N SER A 56 -0.26 -5.01 1.20
CA SER A 56 0.98 -5.37 1.91
C SER A 56 1.19 -4.50 3.15
N ASP A 57 1.01 -3.18 2.99
CA ASP A 57 1.14 -2.21 4.07
C ASP A 57 0.07 -2.34 5.14
N SER A 58 -1.14 -2.71 4.76
CA SER A 58 -2.22 -3.00 5.71
C SER A 58 -1.88 -4.22 6.57
N ILE A 59 -1.34 -5.28 5.97
CA ILE A 59 -0.87 -6.46 6.69
C ILE A 59 0.31 -6.10 7.61
N LEU A 60 1.24 -5.28 7.12
CA LEU A 60 2.38 -4.79 7.92
C LEU A 60 1.92 -3.99 9.15
N ALA A 61 0.97 -3.06 8.97
CA ALA A 61 0.42 -2.27 10.07
C ALA A 61 -0.25 -3.16 11.12
N ILE A 62 -1.08 -4.11 10.70
CA ILE A 62 -1.74 -5.07 11.60
C ILE A 62 -0.69 -5.92 12.35
N ASN A 63 0.36 -6.36 11.65
CA ASN A 63 1.42 -7.17 12.26
C ASN A 63 2.28 -6.39 13.27
N LEU A 64 2.46 -5.08 13.06
CA LEU A 64 3.22 -4.20 13.95
C LEU A 64 2.43 -3.77 15.17
N PHE A 65 1.15 -3.39 14.99
CA PHE A 65 0.40 -2.70 16.03
C PHE A 65 -0.79 -3.50 16.58
N HIS A 66 -1.12 -4.68 16.05
CA HIS A 66 -2.24 -5.46 16.60
C HIS A 66 -1.84 -6.88 16.99
N HIS A 67 -1.35 -7.68 16.04
CA HIS A 67 -1.01 -9.07 16.32
C HIS A 67 0.28 -9.48 15.60
N ARG A 68 1.34 -9.70 16.37
CA ARG A 68 2.66 -10.04 15.84
C ARG A 68 2.70 -11.51 15.46
N SER A 69 2.53 -11.80 14.18
CA SER A 69 2.64 -13.14 13.60
C SER A 69 4.06 -13.40 13.07
N THR A 70 4.63 -14.55 13.42
CA THR A 70 5.91 -15.02 12.89
C THR A 70 5.85 -15.34 11.39
N LEU A 71 4.70 -15.77 10.88
CA LEU A 71 4.45 -15.99 9.45
C LEU A 71 4.12 -14.69 8.69
N GLY A 72 3.72 -13.64 9.41
CA GLY A 72 3.33 -12.36 8.83
C GLY A 72 4.42 -11.73 7.97
N GLY A 73 5.69 -11.84 8.40
CA GLY A 73 6.83 -11.27 7.67
C GLY A 73 6.98 -11.81 6.24
N MET A 74 6.78 -13.11 6.04
CA MET A 74 6.93 -13.71 4.72
C MET A 74 5.80 -13.31 3.77
N SER A 75 4.56 -13.26 4.25
CA SER A 75 3.42 -12.79 3.46
C SER A 75 3.51 -11.31 3.11
N ILE A 76 4.02 -10.47 4.03
CA ILE A 76 4.28 -9.05 3.77
C ILE A 76 5.30 -8.91 2.65
N MET A 77 6.46 -9.58 2.76
CA MET A 77 7.51 -9.47 1.75
C MET A 77 7.08 -10.02 0.38
N LEU A 78 6.30 -11.11 0.34
CA LEU A 78 5.79 -11.67 -0.91
C LEU A 78 4.85 -10.69 -1.62
N THR A 79 3.87 -10.15 -0.89
CA THR A 79 2.92 -9.17 -1.44
C THR A 79 3.63 -7.88 -1.86
N TYR A 80 4.62 -7.44 -1.09
CA TYR A 80 5.44 -6.26 -1.38
C TYR A 80 6.25 -6.41 -2.68
N VAL A 81 6.97 -7.53 -2.85
CA VAL A 81 7.79 -7.74 -4.05
C VAL A 81 6.91 -7.84 -5.30
N LEU A 82 5.75 -8.50 -5.20
CA LEU A 82 4.78 -8.55 -6.30
C LEU A 82 4.24 -7.15 -6.64
N ALA A 83 3.95 -6.32 -5.63
CA ALA A 83 3.52 -4.95 -5.84
C ALA A 83 4.58 -4.14 -6.59
N GLN A 84 5.84 -4.21 -6.16
CA GLN A 84 6.96 -3.51 -6.78
C GLN A 84 7.21 -3.96 -8.22
N TYR A 85 7.13 -5.27 -8.46
CA TYR A 85 7.26 -5.82 -9.81
C TYR A 85 6.19 -5.24 -10.74
N CYS A 86 4.91 -5.28 -10.33
CA CYS A 86 3.81 -4.72 -11.12
C CYS A 86 3.93 -3.20 -11.34
N LEU A 87 4.34 -2.44 -10.32
CA LEU A 87 4.57 -0.99 -10.46
C LEU A 87 5.69 -0.70 -11.46
N THR A 88 6.81 -1.43 -11.37
CA THR A 88 7.98 -1.24 -12.23
C THR A 88 7.65 -1.57 -13.68
N GLU A 89 7.06 -2.75 -13.92
CA GLU A 89 6.59 -3.14 -15.26
C GLU A 89 5.57 -2.13 -15.81
N GLY A 90 4.67 -1.66 -14.95
CA GLY A 90 3.68 -0.66 -15.33
C GLY A 90 4.29 0.65 -15.82
N ILE A 91 5.30 1.15 -15.12
CA ILE A 91 6.03 2.37 -15.49
C ILE A 91 6.82 2.16 -16.79
N LEU A 92 7.50 1.02 -16.93
CA LEU A 92 8.29 0.71 -18.14
C LEU A 92 7.42 0.61 -19.41
N ILE A 93 6.24 0.00 -19.29
CA ILE A 93 5.27 -0.08 -20.40
C ILE A 93 4.73 1.31 -20.75
N ALA A 94 4.43 2.14 -19.74
CA ALA A 94 3.96 3.50 -19.95
C ALA A 94 5.00 4.39 -20.65
N ASP A 95 6.29 4.30 -20.25
CA ASP A 95 7.40 5.02 -20.89
C ASP A 95 7.60 4.60 -22.36
N LYS A 96 7.53 3.30 -22.65
CA LYS A 96 7.60 2.81 -24.04
C LYS A 96 6.46 3.35 -24.89
N SER A 97 5.24 3.40 -24.36
CA SER A 97 4.08 3.92 -25.08
C SER A 97 4.17 5.41 -25.40
N HIS A 98 4.97 6.20 -24.68
CA HIS A 98 5.15 7.63 -24.93
C HIS A 98 6.24 7.92 -25.99
N LYS A 99 7.11 6.94 -26.28
CA LYS A 99 8.21 7.07 -27.26
C LYS A 99 7.85 6.55 -28.65
N VAL A 100 6.61 6.08 -28.87
CA VAL A 100 6.07 5.61 -30.16
C VAL A 100 5.11 6.66 -30.70
#